data_AF-A0A8H4UXS1-F1
#
_entry.id   AF-A0A8H4UXS1-F1
#
_cell.length_a   1.000
_cell.length_b   1.000
_cell.length_c   1.000
_cell.angle_alpha   90.00
_cell.angle_beta   90.00
_cell.angle_gamma   90.00
#
_symmetry.space_group_name_H-M   'P 1'
#
loop_
_entity.id
_entity.type
_entity.pdbx_description
1 polymer ?
#
loop_
_entity_poly.entity_id
_entity_poly.type
_entity_poly.pdbx_seq_one_letter_code
_entity_poly.pdbx_strand_id
1 'polypeptide(L)'
;MSIDFPAEEESVLKRWREIDAFRRQVELSRGRKPYTFYDGPPFATGLPHYGHLLANTHGVPIEHEIDKKLGMSGSEAVEKLGIAQYNAECRAIVMRYAGEWRQTIERLGRWIDFDNPYRTLDATFMESVWWIFKQLADKDMVYRGYRVMPYSTALNTPLSNFEASQNYKDVTDPAVVVSFPLVEDPNVCLLAWTTTPWTLPSNTGLCVNPEFDYIKILDEASGKHYILMETLLRTLYKDPKKAKFKIVDKFKGSMMKGW
;
A
#
# COMPACT_ATOMS: atom_id res chain seq x y z
N MET A 1 14.00 14.53 -49.96
CA MET A 1 14.89 14.75 -48.81
C MET A 1 14.15 14.28 -47.58
N SER A 2 14.63 13.24 -46.91
CA SER A 2 14.10 12.81 -45.62
C SER A 2 14.88 13.57 -44.54
N ILE A 3 14.18 14.26 -43.65
CA ILE A 3 14.79 14.91 -42.49
C ILE A 3 14.93 13.89 -41.38
N ASP A 4 16.09 13.83 -40.74
CA ASP A 4 16.35 13.00 -39.56
C ASP A 4 16.03 13.82 -38.31
N PHE A 5 14.79 13.70 -37.81
CA PHE A 5 14.33 14.44 -36.65
C PHE A 5 15.17 14.18 -35.38
N PRO A 6 15.52 12.93 -35.03
CA PRO A 6 16.43 12.65 -33.91
C PRO A 6 17.76 13.41 -33.98
N ALA A 7 18.41 13.44 -35.14
CA ALA A 7 19.68 14.14 -35.31
C ALA A 7 19.53 15.67 -35.21
N GLU A 8 18.44 16.22 -35.77
CA GLU A 8 18.14 17.65 -35.65
C GLU A 8 17.83 18.06 -34.20
N GLU A 9 17.13 17.22 -33.43
CA GLU A 9 16.91 17.45 -32.00
C GLU A 9 18.23 17.55 -31.23
N GLU A 10 19.20 16.68 -31.49
CA GLU A 10 20.53 16.74 -30.87
C GLU A 10 21.28 18.03 -31.20
N SER A 11 21.18 18.49 -32.45
CA SER A 11 21.74 19.77 -32.90
C SER A 11 21.12 20.95 -32.14
N VAL A 12 19.79 20.95 -31.99
CA VAL A 12 19.06 21.98 -31.23
C VAL A 12 19.43 21.96 -29.75
N LEU A 13 19.49 20.77 -29.12
CA LEU A 13 19.91 20.62 -27.73
C LEU A 13 21.34 21.13 -27.51
N LYS A 14 22.26 20.87 -28.44
CA LYS A 14 23.62 21.41 -28.40
C LYS A 14 23.62 22.93 -28.43
N ARG A 15 22.87 23.53 -29.36
CA ARG A 15 22.74 24.99 -29.44
C ARG A 15 22.17 25.60 -28.15
N TRP A 16 21.14 24.98 -27.56
CA TRP A 16 20.56 25.45 -26.31
C TRP A 16 21.57 25.44 -25.15
N ARG A 17 22.47 24.43 -25.08
CA ARG A 17 23.57 24.40 -24.11
C ARG A 17 24.58 25.51 -24.34
N GLU A 18 24.98 25.74 -25.59
CA GLU A 18 25.99 26.76 -25.94
C GLU A 18 25.56 28.18 -25.55
N ILE A 19 24.26 28.49 -25.63
CA ILE A 19 23.73 29.82 -25.30
C ILE A 19 23.13 29.92 -23.89
N ASP A 20 23.25 28.86 -23.08
CA ASP A 20 22.61 28.73 -21.76
C ASP A 20 21.11 29.13 -21.79
N ALA A 21 20.38 28.56 -22.76
CA ALA A 21 19.04 29.01 -23.13
C ALA A 21 18.07 29.03 -21.95
N PHE A 22 18.15 28.02 -21.06
CA PHE A 22 17.29 27.88 -19.89
C PHE A 22 17.51 29.01 -18.88
N ARG A 23 18.75 29.27 -18.47
CA ARG A 23 19.01 30.36 -17.50
C ARG A 23 18.76 31.71 -18.15
N ARG A 24 19.09 31.86 -19.44
CA ARG A 24 18.84 33.09 -20.19
C ARG A 24 17.36 33.47 -20.25
N GLN A 25 16.44 32.53 -20.48
CA GLN A 25 15.01 32.85 -20.46
C GLN A 25 14.52 33.28 -19.06
N VAL A 26 15.07 32.69 -17.99
CA VAL A 26 14.72 33.05 -16.61
C VAL A 26 15.17 34.47 -16.32
N GLU A 27 16.39 34.84 -16.72
CA GLU A 27 16.90 36.21 -16.63
C GLU A 27 16.03 37.21 -17.40
N LEU A 28 15.66 36.89 -18.64
CA LEU A 28 14.82 37.75 -19.49
C LEU A 28 13.41 37.95 -18.91
N SER A 29 12.95 37.05 -18.04
CA SER A 29 11.67 37.15 -17.35
C SER A 29 11.73 37.97 -16.05
N ARG A 30 12.92 38.43 -15.64
CA ARG A 30 13.10 39.18 -14.38
C ARG A 30 12.22 40.44 -14.36
N GLY A 31 11.51 40.63 -13.25
CA GLY A 31 10.57 41.75 -13.05
C GLY A 31 9.16 41.53 -13.63
N ARG A 32 8.91 40.42 -14.33
CA ARG A 32 7.55 40.02 -14.74
C ARG A 32 6.81 39.37 -13.58
N LYS A 33 5.48 39.22 -13.73
CA LYS A 33 4.64 38.50 -12.76
C LYS A 33 5.15 37.05 -12.60
N PRO A 34 5.40 36.58 -11.36
CA PRO A 34 5.90 35.22 -11.15
C PRO A 34 4.85 34.17 -11.50
N TYR A 35 5.31 33.06 -12.06
CA TYR A 35 4.54 31.83 -12.24
C TYR A 35 5.25 30.71 -11.46
N THR A 36 4.57 30.15 -10.46
CA THR A 36 5.13 29.09 -9.62
C THR A 36 4.54 27.76 -10.04
N PHE A 37 5.42 26.80 -10.35
CA PHE A 37 5.08 25.43 -10.65
C PHE A 37 5.70 24.52 -9.59
N TYR A 38 4.88 23.69 -8.95
CA TYR A 38 5.36 22.67 -8.03
C TYR A 38 5.55 21.36 -8.77
N ASP A 39 6.79 20.90 -8.85
CA ASP A 39 7.12 19.62 -9.46
C ASP A 39 6.85 18.48 -8.47
N GLY A 40 5.89 17.61 -8.79
CA GLY A 40 5.49 16.48 -7.96
C GLY A 40 6.59 15.40 -7.91
N PRO A 41 7.01 14.93 -6.73
CA PRO A 41 8.19 14.06 -6.62
C PRO A 41 7.84 12.58 -6.80
N PRO A 42 8.37 11.87 -7.81
CA PRO A 42 8.36 10.42 -7.89
C PRO A 42 9.61 9.84 -7.23
N PHE A 43 9.57 8.53 -7.01
CA PHE A 43 10.62 7.81 -6.32
C PHE A 43 11.85 7.56 -7.19
N ALA A 44 13.04 7.72 -6.60
CA ALA A 44 14.33 7.42 -7.24
C ALA A 44 14.66 5.92 -7.18
N THR A 45 13.75 5.06 -7.65
CA THR A 45 13.87 3.59 -7.53
C THR A 45 14.13 2.87 -8.85
N GLY A 46 14.23 3.59 -9.97
CA GLY A 46 14.48 2.97 -11.27
C GLY A 46 14.61 3.98 -12.42
N LEU A 47 14.82 3.43 -13.61
CA LEU A 47 14.83 4.20 -14.86
C LEU A 47 13.47 4.87 -15.10
N PRO A 48 13.45 6.07 -15.73
CA PRO A 48 12.21 6.71 -16.12
C PRO A 48 11.41 5.80 -17.05
N HIS A 49 10.13 5.59 -16.73
CA HIS A 49 9.14 5.11 -17.70
C HIS A 49 8.23 6.26 -18.10
N TYR A 50 7.29 6.03 -19.01
CA TYR A 50 6.42 7.05 -19.63
C TYR A 50 5.58 7.93 -18.68
N GLY A 51 5.71 7.79 -17.34
CA GLY A 51 4.91 8.51 -16.33
C GLY A 51 5.70 9.11 -15.16
N HIS A 52 7.03 9.23 -15.24
CA HIS A 52 7.87 9.63 -14.09
C HIS A 52 8.65 10.96 -14.31
N LEU A 53 8.91 11.71 -13.22
CA LEU A 53 9.77 12.91 -13.11
C LEU A 53 10.55 13.07 -11.76
N LEU A 54 11.63 12.33 -11.47
CA LEU A 54 12.45 12.22 -10.20
C LEU A 54 12.35 13.28 -9.05
N ALA A 55 12.17 12.87 -7.76
CA ALA A 55 12.66 13.63 -6.56
C ALA A 55 12.56 12.97 -5.14
N ASN A 56 11.79 11.89 -4.89
CA ASN A 56 11.67 11.30 -3.56
C ASN A 56 12.81 10.31 -3.25
N THR A 57 13.53 10.57 -2.16
CA THR A 57 14.79 9.90 -1.78
C THR A 57 14.76 9.12 -0.46
N HIS A 58 13.58 9.01 0.17
CA HIS A 58 13.37 8.23 1.38
C HIS A 58 12.21 7.23 1.23
N GLY A 59 12.15 6.29 2.17
CA GLY A 59 10.98 5.44 2.40
C GLY A 59 11.06 4.09 1.71
N VAL A 60 9.97 3.33 1.92
CA VAL A 60 9.79 1.92 1.56
C VAL A 60 10.23 1.58 0.13
N PRO A 61 9.94 2.37 -0.92
CA PRO A 61 10.31 1.97 -2.28
C PRO A 61 11.82 1.82 -2.47
N ILE A 62 12.64 2.66 -1.82
CA ILE A 62 14.11 2.62 -1.95
C ILE A 62 14.67 1.48 -1.10
N GLU A 63 14.19 1.36 0.14
CA GLU A 63 14.59 0.29 1.05
C GLU A 63 14.29 -1.08 0.44
N HIS A 64 13.13 -1.27 -0.19
CA HIS A 64 12.76 -2.52 -0.86
C HIS A 64 13.66 -2.88 -2.04
N GLU A 65 14.13 -1.90 -2.82
CA GLU A 65 15.08 -2.17 -3.91
C GLU A 65 16.48 -2.53 -3.37
N ILE A 66 16.89 -1.94 -2.25
CA ILE A 66 18.13 -2.33 -1.55
C ILE A 66 18.01 -3.72 -0.95
N ASP A 67 16.89 -4.06 -0.32
CA ASP A 67 16.62 -5.39 0.23
C ASP A 67 16.71 -6.47 -0.85
N LYS A 68 16.10 -6.23 -2.02
CA LYS A 68 16.24 -7.11 -3.19
C LYS A 68 17.69 -7.24 -3.66
N LYS A 69 18.42 -6.12 -3.75
CA LYS A 69 19.84 -6.11 -4.15
C LYS A 69 20.70 -6.93 -3.19
N LEU A 70 20.42 -6.84 -1.89
CA LEU A 70 21.16 -7.55 -0.85
C LEU A 70 20.67 -8.99 -0.64
N GLY A 71 19.49 -9.34 -1.17
CA GLY A 71 18.86 -10.65 -0.97
C GLY A 71 18.45 -10.89 0.49
N MET A 72 18.18 -9.82 1.24
CA MET A 72 17.91 -9.85 2.67
C MET A 72 16.84 -8.81 3.02
N SER A 73 16.07 -9.05 4.08
CA SER A 73 15.16 -8.01 4.59
C SER A 73 15.95 -6.85 5.22
N GLY A 74 15.38 -5.64 5.22
CA GLY A 74 16.02 -4.45 5.78
C GLY A 74 16.42 -4.63 7.24
N SER A 75 15.61 -5.33 8.04
CA SER A 75 15.95 -5.66 9.43
C SER A 75 17.21 -6.53 9.54
N GLU A 76 17.32 -7.56 8.72
CA GLU A 76 18.49 -8.46 8.75
C GLU A 76 19.73 -7.75 8.17
N ALA A 77 19.54 -6.91 7.14
CA ALA A 77 20.61 -6.13 6.54
C ALA A 77 21.17 -5.12 7.55
N VAL A 78 20.30 -4.44 8.30
CA VAL A 78 20.68 -3.52 9.38
C VAL A 78 21.39 -4.26 10.52
N GLU A 79 20.96 -5.47 10.89
CA GLU A 79 21.62 -6.27 11.92
C GLU A 79 23.06 -6.67 11.51
N LYS A 80 23.28 -7.04 10.24
CA LYS A 80 24.60 -7.48 9.75
C LYS A 80 25.54 -6.33 9.37
N LEU A 81 25.02 -5.31 8.71
CA LEU A 81 25.82 -4.22 8.11
C LEU A 81 25.85 -2.98 9.01
N GLY A 82 24.89 -2.84 9.91
CA GLY A 82 24.65 -1.61 10.68
C GLY A 82 23.83 -0.57 9.90
N ILE A 83 23.09 0.26 10.65
CA ILE A 83 22.22 1.31 10.09
C ILE A 83 22.98 2.26 9.17
N ALA A 84 24.20 2.66 9.55
CA ALA A 84 24.99 3.62 8.78
C ALA A 84 25.33 3.09 7.37
N GLN A 85 25.73 1.83 7.27
CA GLN A 85 26.09 1.21 5.99
C GLN A 85 24.84 0.96 5.13
N TYR A 86 23.74 0.51 5.74
CA TYR A 86 22.48 0.33 5.02
C TYR A 86 21.97 1.66 4.42
N ASN A 87 22.03 2.74 5.21
CA ASN A 87 21.66 4.08 4.73
C ASN A 87 22.61 4.60 3.64
N ALA A 88 23.90 4.23 3.70
CA ALA A 88 24.87 4.56 2.64
C ALA A 88 24.53 3.87 1.32
N GLU A 89 24.13 2.60 1.34
CA GLU A 89 23.65 1.86 0.16
C GLU A 89 22.37 2.50 -0.42
N CYS A 90 21.41 2.87 0.45
CA CYS A 90 20.20 3.60 0.05
C CYS A 90 20.52 4.95 -0.61
N ARG A 91 21.50 5.68 -0.07
CA ARG A 91 21.94 6.95 -0.67
C ARG A 91 22.64 6.73 -2.02
N ALA A 92 23.44 5.67 -2.14
CA ALA A 92 24.18 5.38 -3.37
C ALA A 92 23.25 5.07 -4.54
N ILE A 93 22.18 4.30 -4.32
CA ILE A 93 21.21 3.97 -5.38
C ILE A 93 20.44 5.21 -5.85
N VAL A 94 20.06 6.09 -4.94
CA VAL A 94 19.39 7.36 -5.25
C VAL A 94 20.27 8.24 -6.13
N MET A 95 21.54 8.41 -5.77
CA MET A 95 22.47 9.25 -6.53
C MET A 95 22.78 8.68 -7.91
N ARG A 96 22.85 7.34 -8.03
CA ARG A 96 23.01 6.66 -9.33
C ARG A 96 21.85 7.00 -10.26
N TYR A 97 20.62 6.80 -9.80
CA TYR A 97 19.44 7.09 -10.63
C TYR A 97 19.32 8.58 -10.94
N ALA A 98 19.67 9.48 -10.02
CA ALA A 98 19.67 10.92 -10.30
C ALA A 98 20.53 11.31 -11.52
N GLY A 99 21.68 10.65 -11.70
CA GLY A 99 22.54 10.86 -12.88
C GLY A 99 21.90 10.38 -14.18
N GLU A 100 21.36 9.15 -14.18
CA GLU A 100 20.69 8.56 -15.36
C GLU A 100 19.47 9.40 -15.80
N TRP A 101 18.74 9.92 -14.82
CA TRP A 101 17.57 10.78 -15.01
C TRP A 101 17.89 12.09 -15.71
N ARG A 102 19.02 12.73 -15.37
CA ARG A 102 19.44 13.98 -16.03
C ARG A 102 19.59 13.78 -17.53
N GLN A 103 20.21 12.67 -17.96
CA GLN A 103 20.39 12.36 -19.38
C GLN A 103 19.06 12.22 -20.13
N THR A 104 18.10 11.50 -19.56
CA THR A 104 16.78 11.31 -20.20
C THR A 104 15.97 12.60 -20.26
N ILE A 105 15.97 13.39 -19.19
CA ILE A 105 15.20 14.65 -19.13
C ILE A 105 15.80 15.71 -20.05
N GLU A 106 17.13 15.78 -20.14
CA GLU A 106 17.80 16.63 -21.12
C GLU A 106 17.47 16.21 -22.56
N ARG A 107 17.44 14.90 -22.85
CA ARG A 107 17.07 14.40 -24.18
C ARG A 107 15.61 14.67 -24.55
N LEU A 108 14.71 14.66 -23.57
CA LEU A 108 13.30 15.05 -23.72
C LEU A 108 13.15 16.56 -24.00
N GLY A 109 14.15 17.37 -23.68
CA GLY A 109 14.10 18.83 -23.82
C GLY A 109 13.31 19.53 -22.70
N ARG A 110 13.07 18.86 -21.56
CA ARG A 110 12.41 19.47 -20.41
C ARG A 110 13.40 20.37 -19.67
N TRP A 111 13.11 21.66 -19.66
CA TRP A 111 13.88 22.66 -18.93
C TRP A 111 13.51 22.72 -17.45
N ILE A 112 14.42 22.23 -16.60
CA ILE A 112 14.33 22.25 -15.15
C ILE A 112 15.74 22.38 -14.56
N ASP A 113 15.86 22.95 -13.35
CA ASP A 113 17.14 23.13 -12.68
C ASP A 113 17.59 21.82 -12.01
N PHE A 114 18.58 21.15 -12.62
CA PHE A 114 19.23 19.96 -12.07
C PHE A 114 20.45 20.28 -11.19
N ASP A 115 20.94 21.51 -11.20
CA ASP A 115 22.15 21.88 -10.47
C ASP A 115 21.81 22.34 -9.04
N ASN A 116 20.59 22.87 -8.83
CA ASN A 116 20.03 23.18 -7.52
C ASN A 116 18.69 22.45 -7.26
N PRO A 117 18.68 21.10 -7.24
CA PRO A 117 17.48 20.35 -6.94
C PRO A 117 17.19 20.40 -5.43
N TYR A 118 15.92 20.24 -5.06
CA TYR A 118 15.58 19.85 -3.69
C TYR A 118 15.64 18.32 -3.58
N ARG A 119 16.18 17.78 -2.49
CA ARG A 119 16.11 16.35 -2.19
C ARG A 119 15.59 16.14 -0.78
N THR A 120 14.76 15.12 -0.59
CA THR A 120 14.19 14.84 0.74
C THR A 120 15.24 14.42 1.78
N LEU A 121 16.43 13.98 1.32
CA LEU A 121 17.60 13.68 2.14
C LEU A 121 18.47 14.90 2.52
N ASP A 122 18.19 16.09 1.97
CA ASP A 122 18.94 17.29 2.32
C ASP A 122 18.55 17.75 3.74
N ALA A 123 19.55 18.10 4.55
CA ALA A 123 19.33 18.43 5.97
C ALA A 123 18.33 19.58 6.17
N THR A 124 18.37 20.61 5.31
CA THR A 124 17.45 21.75 5.35
C THR A 124 16.00 21.36 5.02
N PHE A 125 15.80 20.37 4.15
CA PHE A 125 14.50 19.81 3.85
C PHE A 125 13.96 19.04 5.06
N MET A 126 14.80 18.17 5.66
CA MET A 126 14.44 17.41 6.85
C MET A 126 14.11 18.32 8.05
N GLU A 127 14.87 19.40 8.25
CA GLU A 127 14.61 20.41 9.29
C GLU A 127 13.25 21.09 9.08
N SER A 128 12.90 21.41 7.83
CA SER A 128 11.58 21.96 7.51
C SER A 128 10.46 20.97 7.83
N VAL A 129 10.65 19.68 7.56
CA VAL A 129 9.70 18.62 7.93
C VAL A 129 9.56 18.50 9.45
N TRP A 130 10.66 18.57 10.21
CA TRP A 130 10.62 18.58 11.67
C TRP A 130 9.85 19.78 12.22
N TRP A 131 10.07 20.97 11.65
CA TRP A 131 9.32 22.15 12.01
C TRP A 131 7.81 21.96 11.75
N ILE A 132 7.41 21.44 10.58
CA ILE A 132 6.00 21.15 10.27
C ILE A 132 5.42 20.16 11.28
N PHE A 133 6.11 19.06 11.55
CA PHE A 133 5.66 18.06 12.51
C PHE A 133 5.47 18.65 13.91
N LYS A 134 6.40 19.51 14.35
CA LYS A 134 6.26 20.26 15.60
C LYS A 134 5.02 21.14 15.59
N GLN A 135 4.74 21.86 14.50
CA GLN A 135 3.53 22.69 14.40
C GLN A 135 2.24 21.87 14.49
N LEU A 136 2.22 20.63 13.98
CA LEU A 136 1.07 19.73 14.12
C LEU A 136 0.94 19.22 15.56
N ALA A 137 2.06 18.86 16.19
CA ALA A 137 2.08 18.41 17.58
C ALA A 137 1.64 19.53 18.54
N ASP A 138 2.13 20.76 18.37
CA ASP A 138 1.75 21.92 19.16
C ASP A 138 0.25 22.27 19.04
N LYS A 139 -0.44 21.75 18.01
CA LYS A 139 -1.88 21.91 17.75
C LYS A 139 -2.70 20.68 18.15
N ASP A 140 -2.15 19.76 18.93
CA ASP A 140 -2.78 18.50 19.35
C ASP A 140 -3.27 17.62 18.18
N MET A 141 -2.63 17.72 17.01
CA MET A 141 -2.96 16.91 15.83
C MET A 141 -2.15 15.61 15.72
N VAL A 142 -1.27 15.33 16.69
CA VAL A 142 -0.39 14.16 16.72
C VAL A 142 -0.67 13.36 17.99
N TYR A 143 -0.91 12.05 17.84
CA TYR A 143 -1.11 11.14 18.97
C TYR A 143 -0.50 9.77 18.67
N ARG A 144 -0.26 8.99 19.73
CA ARG A 144 0.13 7.58 19.64
C ARG A 144 -1.04 6.70 20.09
N GLY A 145 -1.34 5.67 19.32
CA GLY A 145 -2.39 4.71 19.66
C GLY A 145 -2.10 3.31 19.12
N TYR A 146 -2.66 2.30 19.78
CA TYR A 146 -2.64 0.91 19.33
C TYR A 146 -3.90 0.66 18.50
N ARG A 147 -3.74 0.32 17.23
CA ARG A 147 -4.84 0.15 16.27
C ARG A 147 -4.59 -1.05 15.38
N VAL A 148 -5.66 -1.65 14.88
CA VAL A 148 -5.59 -2.58 13.76
C VAL A 148 -5.32 -1.77 12.50
N MET A 149 -4.21 -2.05 11.82
CA MET A 149 -3.71 -1.30 10.67
C MET A 149 -3.32 -2.28 9.56
N PRO A 150 -3.36 -1.87 8.28
CA PRO A 150 -2.70 -2.61 7.21
C PRO A 150 -1.21 -2.78 7.54
N TYR A 151 -0.68 -3.97 7.37
CA TYR A 151 0.69 -4.31 7.75
C TYR A 151 1.39 -5.10 6.64
N SER A 152 2.59 -4.67 6.27
CA SER A 152 3.42 -5.40 5.31
C SER A 152 4.31 -6.39 6.06
N THR A 153 4.10 -7.68 5.83
CA THR A 153 4.96 -8.75 6.38
C THR A 153 6.34 -8.79 5.71
N ALA A 154 6.47 -8.29 4.47
CA ALA A 154 7.75 -8.23 3.77
C ALA A 154 8.65 -7.12 4.35
N LEU A 155 8.05 -6.01 4.78
CA LEU A 155 8.78 -4.81 5.23
C LEU A 155 8.76 -4.63 6.75
N ASN A 156 8.03 -5.48 7.46
CA ASN A 156 7.86 -5.43 8.91
C ASN A 156 7.41 -4.05 9.43
N THR A 157 6.46 -3.41 8.76
CA THR A 157 5.98 -2.06 9.11
C THR A 157 4.50 -1.87 8.76
N PRO A 158 3.74 -1.09 9.56
CA PRO A 158 2.38 -0.68 9.20
C PRO A 158 2.39 0.26 8.00
N LEU A 159 1.32 0.20 7.20
CA LEU A 159 1.10 1.06 6.04
C LEU A 159 -0.04 2.04 6.30
N SER A 160 -0.04 3.16 5.58
CA SER A 160 -1.18 4.07 5.54
C SER A 160 -2.37 3.45 4.81
N ASN A 161 -3.55 4.01 5.03
CA ASN A 161 -4.78 3.65 4.29
C ASN A 161 -4.64 3.86 2.78
N PHE A 162 -3.93 4.91 2.36
CA PHE A 162 -3.72 5.20 0.94
C PHE A 162 -2.80 4.17 0.29
N GLU A 163 -1.70 3.79 0.94
CA GLU A 163 -0.77 2.76 0.42
C GLU A 163 -1.44 1.39 0.29
N ALA A 164 -2.27 1.00 1.26
CA ALA A 164 -2.99 -0.27 1.21
C ALA A 164 -3.93 -0.38 0.00
N SER A 165 -4.42 0.75 -0.52
CA SER A 165 -5.35 0.80 -1.65
C SER A 165 -4.69 0.77 -3.02
N GLN A 166 -3.37 0.95 -3.11
CA GLN A 166 -2.68 1.18 -4.39
C GLN A 166 -2.43 -0.08 -5.22
N ASN A 167 -2.51 -1.28 -4.62
CA ASN A 167 -2.03 -2.51 -5.25
C ASN A 167 -2.95 -3.71 -4.99
N TYR A 168 -4.26 -3.51 -5.15
CA TYR A 168 -5.22 -4.63 -5.13
C TYR A 168 -4.95 -5.60 -6.28
N LYS A 169 -5.04 -6.89 -5.98
CA LYS A 169 -4.87 -7.98 -6.93
C LYS A 169 -5.93 -9.04 -6.68
N ASP A 170 -6.42 -9.63 -7.77
CA ASP A 170 -7.26 -10.81 -7.68
C ASP A 170 -6.40 -12.00 -7.27
N VAL A 171 -6.83 -12.69 -6.21
CA VAL A 171 -6.18 -13.88 -5.67
C VAL A 171 -7.23 -14.94 -5.37
N THR A 172 -6.79 -16.20 -5.37
CA THR A 172 -7.64 -17.33 -4.97
C THR A 172 -7.35 -17.66 -3.52
N ASP A 173 -8.31 -17.35 -2.64
CA ASP A 173 -8.25 -17.68 -1.22
C ASP A 173 -9.10 -18.91 -0.88
N PRO A 174 -8.74 -19.64 0.19
CA PRO A 174 -9.61 -20.68 0.73
C PRO A 174 -10.92 -20.06 1.23
N ALA A 175 -12.05 -20.71 0.96
CA ALA A 175 -13.35 -20.31 1.49
C ALA A 175 -13.89 -21.46 2.34
N VAL A 176 -13.81 -21.32 3.67
CA VAL A 176 -14.15 -22.41 4.61
C VAL A 176 -15.34 -22.04 5.48
N VAL A 177 -16.14 -23.06 5.78
CA VAL A 177 -17.20 -22.99 6.80
C VAL A 177 -16.75 -23.79 8.00
N VAL A 178 -16.73 -23.16 9.17
CA VAL A 178 -16.24 -23.73 10.43
C VAL A 178 -17.41 -23.87 11.39
N SER A 179 -17.48 -25.01 12.07
CA SER A 179 -18.48 -25.29 13.09
C SER A 179 -17.99 -24.93 14.50
N PHE A 180 -18.85 -24.27 15.26
CA PHE A 180 -18.64 -23.88 16.65
C PHE A 180 -19.74 -24.52 17.51
N PRO A 181 -19.46 -25.66 18.15
CA PRO A 181 -20.41 -26.33 19.04
C PRO A 181 -20.81 -25.44 20.22
N LEU A 182 -22.10 -25.44 20.59
CA LEU A 182 -22.56 -24.77 21.80
C LEU A 182 -22.03 -25.48 23.05
N VAL A 183 -21.80 -24.72 24.11
CA VAL A 183 -21.33 -25.27 25.40
C VAL A 183 -22.42 -26.11 26.06
N GLU A 184 -23.69 -25.68 25.98
CA GLU A 184 -24.83 -26.38 26.58
C GLU A 184 -25.19 -27.67 25.82
N ASP A 185 -25.13 -27.65 24.49
CA ASP A 185 -25.40 -28.82 23.63
C ASP A 185 -24.40 -28.89 22.47
N PRO A 186 -23.37 -29.76 22.58
CA PRO A 186 -22.38 -29.95 21.52
C PRO A 186 -22.93 -30.50 20.20
N ASN A 187 -24.16 -31.04 20.17
CA ASN A 187 -24.81 -31.45 18.92
C ASN A 187 -25.38 -30.27 18.13
N VAL A 188 -25.45 -29.09 18.73
CA VAL A 188 -25.86 -27.84 18.10
C VAL A 188 -24.63 -27.00 17.83
N CYS A 189 -24.39 -26.66 16.57
CA CYS A 189 -23.21 -25.93 16.14
C CYS A 189 -23.61 -24.65 15.40
N LEU A 190 -23.03 -23.52 15.81
CA LEU A 190 -23.02 -22.29 15.01
C LEU A 190 -22.08 -22.47 13.82
N LEU A 191 -22.49 -21.99 12.64
CA LEU A 191 -21.65 -22.01 11.46
C LEU A 191 -21.15 -20.61 11.13
N ALA A 192 -19.84 -20.47 10.93
CA ALA A 192 -19.23 -19.24 10.46
C ALA A 192 -18.41 -19.50 9.19
N TRP A 193 -18.40 -18.52 8.29
CA TRP A 193 -17.62 -18.56 7.04
C TRP A 193 -16.43 -17.61 7.13
N THR A 194 -15.27 -18.03 6.63
CA THR A 194 -14.08 -17.16 6.56
C THR A 194 -13.21 -17.47 5.34
N THR A 195 -12.53 -16.44 4.83
CA THR A 195 -11.45 -16.56 3.84
C THR A 195 -10.06 -16.56 4.47
N THR A 196 -9.96 -16.33 5.78
CA THR A 196 -8.68 -16.23 6.51
C THR A 196 -8.60 -17.24 7.66
N PRO A 197 -8.45 -18.55 7.37
CA PRO A 197 -8.43 -19.60 8.40
C PRO A 197 -7.36 -19.41 9.48
N TRP A 198 -6.25 -18.74 9.12
CA TRP A 198 -5.16 -18.42 10.04
C TRP A 198 -5.56 -17.49 11.19
N THR A 199 -6.71 -16.83 11.12
CA THR A 199 -7.25 -15.98 12.21
C THR A 199 -8.03 -16.77 13.26
N LEU A 200 -8.46 -18.01 12.95
CA LEU A 200 -9.27 -18.84 13.85
C LEU A 200 -8.64 -19.08 15.24
N PRO A 201 -7.32 -19.28 15.40
CA PRO A 201 -6.71 -19.42 16.73
C PRO A 201 -6.90 -18.19 17.63
N SER A 202 -7.11 -17.01 17.04
CA SER A 202 -7.34 -15.75 17.76
C SER A 202 -8.83 -15.39 17.90
N ASN A 203 -9.74 -16.32 17.59
CA ASN A 203 -11.17 -16.10 17.73
C ASN A 203 -11.57 -15.79 19.19
N THR A 204 -12.22 -14.66 19.41
CA THR A 204 -12.68 -14.22 20.75
C THR A 204 -14.19 -14.24 20.91
N GLY A 205 -14.95 -14.39 19.81
CA GLY A 205 -16.40 -14.43 19.85
C GLY A 205 -17.01 -14.52 18.45
N LEU A 206 -18.29 -14.91 18.41
CA LEU A 206 -19.08 -14.93 17.18
C LEU A 206 -20.08 -13.78 17.19
N CYS A 207 -20.09 -13.01 16.11
CA CYS A 207 -20.99 -11.88 15.96
C CYS A 207 -22.19 -12.27 15.10
N VAL A 208 -23.38 -11.94 15.57
CA VAL A 208 -24.64 -12.07 14.82
C VAL A 208 -25.32 -10.72 14.72
N ASN A 209 -26.10 -10.51 13.67
CA ASN A 209 -26.92 -9.32 13.54
C ASN A 209 -28.22 -9.53 14.33
N PRO A 210 -28.57 -8.63 15.28
CA PRO A 210 -29.73 -8.83 16.14
C PRO A 210 -31.08 -8.83 15.40
N GLU A 211 -31.16 -8.21 14.22
CA GLU A 211 -32.41 -8.03 13.45
C GLU A 211 -32.64 -9.13 12.41
N PHE A 212 -31.59 -9.88 12.06
CA PHE A 212 -31.66 -10.91 11.03
C PHE A 212 -32.29 -12.21 11.56
N ASP A 213 -32.87 -12.97 10.63
CA ASP A 213 -33.50 -14.26 10.88
C ASP A 213 -32.49 -15.39 10.70
N TYR A 214 -32.33 -16.17 11.77
CA TYR A 214 -31.49 -17.35 11.84
C TYR A 214 -32.36 -18.59 11.94
N ILE A 215 -31.84 -19.69 11.41
CA ILE A 215 -32.52 -20.98 11.40
C ILE A 215 -31.64 -22.02 12.06
N LYS A 216 -32.26 -22.91 12.84
CA LYS A 216 -31.66 -24.16 13.28
C LYS A 216 -32.11 -25.26 12.31
N ILE A 217 -31.16 -25.89 11.64
CA ILE A 217 -31.41 -27.01 10.74
C ILE A 217 -30.88 -28.31 11.34
N LEU A 218 -31.54 -29.43 11.07
CA LEU A 218 -31.01 -30.77 11.26
C LEU A 218 -30.46 -31.23 9.91
N ASP A 219 -29.15 -31.43 9.85
CA ASP A 219 -28.48 -31.97 8.67
C ASP A 219 -28.55 -33.51 8.69
N GLU A 220 -29.17 -34.11 7.67
CA GLU A 220 -29.41 -35.57 7.66
C GLU A 220 -28.13 -36.38 7.44
N ALA A 221 -27.08 -35.79 6.86
CA ALA A 221 -25.83 -36.47 6.59
C ALA A 221 -24.95 -36.60 7.85
N SER A 222 -24.84 -35.52 8.63
CA SER A 222 -24.04 -35.49 9.87
C SER A 222 -24.85 -35.83 11.12
N GLY A 223 -26.19 -35.75 11.07
CA GLY A 223 -27.07 -35.90 12.22
C GLY A 223 -26.98 -34.75 13.22
N LYS A 224 -26.22 -33.69 12.92
CA LYS A 224 -26.03 -32.52 13.79
C LYS A 224 -27.01 -31.42 13.49
N HIS A 225 -27.20 -30.54 14.47
CA HIS A 225 -27.93 -29.31 14.29
C HIS A 225 -26.99 -28.17 13.93
N TYR A 226 -27.28 -27.44 12.86
CA TYR A 226 -26.53 -26.26 12.45
C TYR A 226 -27.36 -25.00 12.56
N ILE A 227 -26.72 -23.91 13.00
CA ILE A 227 -27.33 -22.60 13.11
C ILE A 227 -26.63 -21.65 12.15
N LEU A 228 -27.41 -21.04 11.26
CA LEU A 228 -26.95 -20.10 10.25
C LEU A 228 -28.08 -19.14 9.84
N MET A 229 -27.73 -18.08 9.12
CA MET A 229 -28.72 -17.14 8.57
C MET A 229 -29.49 -17.79 7.41
N GLU A 230 -30.83 -17.63 7.39
CA GLU A 230 -31.71 -18.30 6.42
C GLU A 230 -31.30 -18.05 4.97
N THR A 231 -30.95 -16.80 4.65
CA THR A 231 -30.57 -16.37 3.29
C THR A 231 -29.24 -16.95 2.81
N LEU A 232 -28.39 -17.46 3.71
CA LEU A 232 -27.08 -18.04 3.41
C LEU A 232 -27.04 -19.57 3.41
N LEU A 233 -28.19 -20.25 3.37
CA LEU A 233 -28.26 -21.71 3.18
C LEU A 233 -27.42 -22.20 1.98
N ARG A 234 -27.32 -21.37 0.94
CA ARG A 234 -26.52 -21.66 -0.26
C ARG A 234 -25.02 -21.77 -0.01
N THR A 235 -24.51 -21.16 1.05
CA THR A 235 -23.09 -21.24 1.45
C THR A 235 -22.74 -22.65 1.92
N LEU A 236 -23.69 -23.34 2.58
CA LEU A 236 -23.52 -24.72 3.02
C LEU A 236 -23.93 -25.73 1.94
N TYR A 237 -25.06 -25.46 1.28
CA TYR A 237 -25.63 -26.34 0.27
C TYR A 237 -25.70 -25.64 -1.09
N LYS A 238 -24.87 -26.05 -2.04
CA LYS A 238 -24.82 -25.48 -3.40
C LYS A 238 -26.20 -25.46 -4.09
N ASP A 239 -27.00 -26.49 -3.86
CA ASP A 239 -28.41 -26.56 -4.27
C ASP A 239 -29.30 -26.93 -3.05
N PRO A 240 -29.89 -25.93 -2.36
CA PRO A 240 -30.71 -26.19 -1.18
C PRO A 240 -31.94 -27.05 -1.47
N LYS A 241 -32.44 -27.10 -2.71
CA LYS A 241 -33.62 -27.92 -3.07
C LYS A 241 -33.31 -29.41 -3.13
N LYS A 242 -32.05 -29.78 -3.35
CA LYS A 242 -31.57 -31.17 -3.38
C LYS A 242 -30.92 -31.60 -2.08
N ALA A 243 -30.64 -30.65 -1.19
CA ALA A 243 -30.02 -30.91 0.09
C ALA A 243 -31.00 -31.56 1.06
N LYS A 244 -30.47 -32.48 1.87
CA LYS A 244 -31.24 -33.23 2.87
C LYS A 244 -31.06 -32.60 4.23
N PHE A 245 -31.87 -31.60 4.53
CA PHE A 245 -31.94 -30.97 5.84
C PHE A 245 -33.38 -30.64 6.21
N LYS A 246 -33.66 -30.50 7.50
CA LYS A 246 -34.96 -30.07 8.02
C LYS A 246 -34.79 -28.83 8.88
N ILE A 247 -35.61 -27.80 8.65
CA ILE A 247 -35.66 -26.63 9.54
C ILE A 247 -36.37 -27.05 10.82
N VAL A 248 -35.68 -26.94 11.94
CA VAL A 248 -36.17 -27.30 13.27
C VAL A 248 -36.72 -26.08 13.99
N ASP A 249 -36.07 -24.93 13.84
CA ASP A 249 -36.48 -23.69 14.51
C ASP A 249 -36.06 -22.44 13.73
N LYS A 250 -36.72 -21.32 14.00
CA LYS A 250 -36.44 -20.00 13.44
C LYS A 250 -36.48 -18.93 14.54
N PHE A 251 -35.44 -18.12 14.60
CA PHE A 251 -35.30 -17.10 15.64
C PHE A 251 -34.53 -15.87 15.15
N LYS A 252 -34.75 -14.74 15.83
CA LYS A 252 -33.98 -13.51 15.61
C LYS A 252 -32.60 -13.61 16.25
N GLY A 253 -31.60 -12.98 15.62
CA GLY A 253 -30.24 -12.94 16.15
C GLY A 253 -30.13 -12.31 17.55
N SER A 254 -31.09 -11.45 17.93
CA SER A 254 -31.17 -10.85 19.27
C SER A 254 -31.30 -11.91 20.38
N MET A 255 -31.89 -13.07 20.09
CA MET A 255 -32.02 -14.18 21.04
C MET A 255 -30.71 -14.94 21.27
N MET A 256 -29.72 -14.80 20.37
CA MET A 256 -28.46 -15.52 20.42
C MET A 256 -27.39 -14.81 21.26
N LYS A 257 -27.73 -13.68 21.87
CA LYS A 257 -26.79 -12.91 22.68
C LYS A 257 -26.42 -13.70 23.93
N GLY A 258 -25.15 -14.08 24.04
CA GLY A 258 -24.61 -14.82 25.18
C GLY A 258 -24.67 -16.35 25.04
N TRP A 259 -25.05 -16.86 23.86
CA TRP A 259 -24.89 -18.27 23.50
C TRP A 259 -23.42 -18.64 23.32
#